data_AF-A0AA39Y2I6-F1
#
_entry.id   AF-A0AA39Y2I6-F1
#
_cell.length_a   1.000
_cell.length_b   1.000
_cell.length_c   1.000
_cell.angle_alpha   90.00
_cell.angle_beta   90.00
_cell.angle_gamma   90.00
#
_symmetry.space_group_name_H-M   'P 1'
#
loop_
_entity.id
_entity.type
_entity.pdbx_description
1 polymer ?
#
loop_
_entity_poly.entity_id
_entity_poly.type
_entity_poly.pdbx_seq_one_letter_code
_entity_poly.pdbx_strand_id
1 'polypeptide(L)'
;MAAHTANHELDKVSRAKPEVCRNELCGRTLHGVGPRGQINGGTRMGQGPGNDLGLCSLCFSPLYVSMHDPEGKALRRRIERRYLTQLMTGCGKKWCFNEWCKTGRANRGLEKLGSSAAAALPLVKPLLGDIPDHGKPMHFCVDETTQRKKTMAGLLVAEGVWELEWCIAALEAEGADLNKARGWLNDWAPTKYGR
;
A
#
# COMPACT_ATOMS: atom_id res chain seq x y z
N MET A 1 25.50 5.53 29.12
CA MET A 1 25.16 5.24 27.71
C MET A 1 24.43 3.91 27.54
N ALA A 2 24.89 2.79 28.11
CA ALA A 2 24.23 1.48 27.96
C ALA A 2 22.74 1.45 28.35
N ALA A 3 22.36 2.05 29.48
CA ALA A 3 20.94 2.11 29.92
C ALA A 3 20.04 2.94 28.98
N HIS A 4 20.59 4.00 28.37
CA HIS A 4 19.85 4.81 27.39
C HIS A 4 19.61 4.01 26.10
N THR A 5 20.62 3.31 25.60
CA THR A 5 20.47 2.45 24.42
C THR A 5 19.50 1.30 24.68
N ALA A 6 19.56 0.67 25.86
CA ALA A 6 18.62 -0.39 26.24
C ALA A 6 17.17 0.11 26.32
N ASN A 7 16.94 1.26 26.96
CA ASN A 7 15.60 1.88 26.98
C ASN A 7 15.11 2.23 25.57
N HIS A 8 15.99 2.73 24.71
CA HIS A 8 15.64 3.04 23.33
C HIS A 8 15.22 1.79 22.53
N GLU A 9 15.89 0.65 22.71
CA GLU A 9 15.46 -0.60 22.07
C GLU A 9 14.12 -1.11 22.63
N LEU A 10 13.89 -0.99 23.94
CA LEU A 10 12.59 -1.33 24.55
C LEU A 10 11.47 -0.44 24.03
N ASP A 11 11.73 0.85 23.84
CA ASP A 11 10.79 1.79 23.23
C ASP A 11 10.43 1.39 21.80
N LYS A 12 11.36 0.84 21.02
CA LYS A 12 11.04 0.34 19.66
C LYS A 12 10.13 -0.88 19.69
N VAL A 13 10.40 -1.83 20.58
CA VAL A 13 9.62 -3.08 20.68
C VAL A 13 8.19 -2.81 21.14
N SER A 14 7.99 -1.81 22.00
CA SER A 14 6.66 -1.41 22.48
C SER A 14 5.83 -0.64 21.45
N ARG A 15 6.42 -0.18 20.33
CA ARG A 15 5.68 0.56 19.30
C ARG A 15 4.71 -0.35 18.55
N ALA A 16 3.49 0.14 18.38
CA ALA A 16 2.52 -0.48 17.50
C ALA A 16 3.07 -0.54 16.07
N LYS A 17 2.92 -1.71 15.45
CA LYS A 17 3.33 -1.96 14.08
C LYS A 17 2.54 -1.03 13.13
N PRO A 18 3.19 -0.44 12.10
CA PRO A 18 2.49 0.42 11.16
C PRO A 18 1.40 -0.34 10.39
N GLU A 19 0.20 0.22 10.34
CA GLU A 19 -0.84 -0.27 9.42
C GLU A 19 -0.51 0.20 8.00
N VAL A 20 -0.55 -0.72 7.04
CA VAL A 20 -0.22 -0.46 5.63
C VAL A 20 -1.46 -0.35 4.77
N CYS A 21 -1.37 0.41 3.68
CA CYS A 21 -2.44 0.48 2.69
C CYS A 21 -2.76 -0.92 2.14
N ARG A 22 -4.03 -1.32 2.17
CA ARG A 22 -4.55 -2.60 1.67
C ARG A 22 -4.32 -2.84 0.16
N ASN A 23 -4.04 -1.79 -0.60
CA ASN A 23 -3.67 -1.95 -2.00
C ASN A 23 -2.26 -2.52 -2.12
N GLU A 24 -2.14 -3.73 -2.67
CA GLU A 24 -0.89 -4.50 -2.76
C GLU A 24 0.23 -3.72 -3.47
N LEU A 25 -0.13 -2.87 -4.43
CA LEU A 25 0.82 -2.07 -5.21
C LEU A 25 1.26 -0.79 -4.47
N CYS A 26 0.70 -0.50 -3.29
CA CYS A 26 0.91 0.73 -2.56
C CYS A 26 2.04 0.60 -1.52
N GLY A 27 3.09 1.40 -1.66
CA GLY A 27 4.17 1.52 -0.67
C GLY A 27 3.94 2.64 0.35
N ARG A 28 2.74 2.69 0.95
CA ARG A 28 2.38 3.70 1.98
C ARG A 28 1.70 3.05 3.18
N THR A 29 1.88 3.65 4.34
CA THR A 29 1.08 3.37 5.53
C THR A 29 -0.34 3.91 5.36
N LEU A 30 -1.26 3.37 6.14
CA LEU A 30 -2.67 3.74 6.12
C LEU A 30 -2.87 5.16 6.67
N HIS A 31 -2.14 5.50 7.73
CA HIS A 31 -2.30 6.73 8.50
C HIS A 31 -1.13 7.72 8.37
N GLY A 32 -0.17 7.45 7.49
CA GLY A 32 1.02 8.28 7.32
C GLY A 32 2.07 8.07 8.42
N VAL A 33 3.24 8.66 8.18
CA VAL A 33 4.38 8.67 9.11
C VAL A 33 4.72 10.13 9.41
N GLY A 34 4.64 10.50 10.69
CA GLY A 34 4.95 11.84 11.18
C GLY A 34 6.45 12.03 11.45
N PRO A 35 6.83 13.23 11.95
CA PRO A 35 8.20 13.51 12.37
C PRO A 35 8.69 12.51 13.43
N ARG A 36 10.01 12.30 13.52
CA ARG A 36 10.66 11.47 14.56
C ARG A 36 10.09 10.04 14.66
N GLY A 37 9.81 9.44 13.51
CA GLY A 37 9.34 8.06 13.43
C GLY A 37 7.96 7.81 14.02
N GLN A 38 7.13 8.85 14.17
CA GLN A 38 5.77 8.72 14.67
C GLN A 38 4.90 7.94 13.68
N ILE A 39 4.52 6.73 14.06
CA ILE A 39 3.51 5.94 13.34
C ILE A 39 2.13 6.54 13.61
N ASN A 40 1.27 6.53 12.59
CA ASN A 40 -0.05 7.19 12.63
C ASN A 40 0.05 8.71 12.84
N GLY A 41 1.12 9.35 12.37
CA GLY A 41 1.35 10.80 12.50
C GLY A 41 0.41 11.68 11.67
N GLY A 42 -0.62 11.09 11.05
CA GLY A 42 -1.53 11.75 10.13
C GLY A 42 -0.98 11.78 8.71
N THR A 43 -1.88 11.75 7.73
CA THR A 43 -1.49 12.02 6.35
C THR A 43 -1.11 13.50 6.22
N ARG A 44 -0.28 13.89 5.25
CA ARG A 44 0.02 15.31 4.95
C ARG A 44 -1.24 16.18 4.70
N MET A 45 -2.41 15.55 4.55
CA MET A 45 -3.71 16.20 4.42
C MET A 45 -4.54 16.28 5.72
N GLY A 46 -3.96 15.97 6.89
CA GLY A 46 -4.57 16.24 8.20
C GLY A 46 -5.80 15.41 8.57
N GLN A 47 -6.22 14.48 7.70
CA GLN A 47 -7.29 13.52 7.96
C GLN A 47 -6.73 12.12 7.83
N GLY A 48 -7.13 11.22 8.74
CA GLY A 48 -6.97 9.78 8.51
C GLY A 48 -7.62 9.39 7.19
N PRO A 49 -7.40 8.16 6.70
CA PRO A 49 -7.87 7.74 5.39
C PRO A 49 -9.39 7.89 5.20
N GLY A 50 -10.16 7.98 6.30
CA GLY A 50 -11.57 8.35 6.29
C GLY A 50 -12.44 7.37 5.50
N ASN A 51 -11.95 6.15 5.30
CA ASN A 51 -12.61 5.12 4.52
C ASN A 51 -12.47 3.75 5.17
N ASP A 52 -13.51 2.96 5.02
CA ASP A 52 -13.60 1.60 5.55
C ASP A 52 -12.98 0.56 4.62
N LEU A 53 -12.20 0.96 3.61
CA LEU A 53 -11.54 0.02 2.70
C LEU A 53 -10.11 -0.32 3.12
N GLY A 54 -9.56 0.32 4.16
CA GLY A 54 -8.16 0.15 4.55
C GLY A 54 -7.19 0.71 3.49
N LEU A 55 -7.62 1.70 2.70
CA LEU A 55 -6.80 2.36 1.69
C LEU A 55 -6.26 3.69 2.22
N CYS A 56 -5.00 4.01 1.93
CA CYS A 56 -4.49 5.35 2.17
C CYS A 56 -5.24 6.39 1.33
N SER A 57 -5.17 7.67 1.72
CA SER A 57 -5.91 8.76 1.07
C SER A 57 -5.71 8.83 -0.46
N LEU A 58 -4.49 8.54 -0.96
CA LEU A 58 -4.24 8.52 -2.40
C LEU A 58 -4.87 7.34 -3.13
N CYS A 59 -4.89 6.15 -2.52
CA CYS A 59 -5.53 4.98 -3.13
C CYS A 59 -7.06 5.10 -3.11
N PHE A 60 -7.60 5.74 -2.07
CA PHE A 60 -9.03 5.96 -1.88
C PHE A 60 -9.58 7.14 -2.68
N SER A 61 -8.80 8.20 -2.92
CA SER A 61 -9.28 9.42 -3.62
C SER A 61 -10.04 9.15 -4.94
N PRO A 62 -9.60 8.25 -5.84
CA PRO A 62 -10.36 7.92 -7.05
C PRO A 62 -11.70 7.20 -6.82
N LEU A 63 -11.90 6.63 -5.63
CA LEU A 63 -13.11 5.92 -5.21
C LEU A 63 -14.08 6.82 -4.44
N TYR A 64 -13.59 7.91 -3.88
CA TYR A 64 -14.38 8.85 -3.08
C TYR A 64 -15.56 9.45 -3.87
N VAL A 65 -16.68 9.60 -3.18
CA VAL A 65 -17.89 10.28 -3.65
C VAL A 65 -18.48 11.07 -2.50
N SER A 66 -18.93 12.29 -2.76
CA SER A 66 -19.62 13.12 -1.77
C SER A 66 -21.10 12.77 -1.57
N MET A 67 -21.63 11.82 -2.35
CA MET A 67 -23.03 11.39 -2.31
C MET A 67 -23.25 10.38 -1.19
N HIS A 68 -24.36 10.48 -0.47
CA HIS A 68 -24.77 9.50 0.53
C HIS A 68 -25.02 8.13 -0.15
N ASP A 69 -24.19 7.13 0.17
CA ASP A 69 -24.22 5.77 -0.41
C ASP A 69 -24.31 4.72 0.70
N PRO A 70 -25.46 4.63 1.43
CA PRO A 70 -25.59 3.77 2.61
C PRO A 70 -25.46 2.28 2.30
N GLU A 71 -25.74 1.88 1.05
CA GLU A 71 -25.62 0.48 0.58
C GLU A 71 -24.26 0.20 -0.11
N GLY A 72 -23.38 1.19 -0.22
CA GLY A 72 -22.06 1.06 -0.87
C GLY A 72 -22.12 0.73 -2.37
N LYS A 73 -23.26 0.92 -3.03
CA LYS A 73 -23.46 0.54 -4.44
C LYS A 73 -22.62 1.38 -5.38
N ALA A 74 -22.51 2.69 -5.11
CA ALA A 74 -21.70 3.59 -5.92
C ALA A 74 -20.21 3.28 -5.76
N LEU A 75 -19.76 3.03 -4.52
CA LEU A 75 -18.39 2.61 -4.22
C LEU A 75 -18.04 1.31 -4.93
N ARG A 76 -18.90 0.28 -4.80
CA ARG A 76 -18.71 -1.03 -5.44
C ARG A 76 -18.61 -0.93 -6.97
N ARG A 77 -19.46 -0.10 -7.59
CA ARG A 77 -19.42 0.15 -9.05
C ARG A 77 -18.12 0.83 -9.49
N ARG A 78 -17.56 1.73 -8.67
CA ARG A 78 -16.27 2.39 -8.97
C ARG A 78 -15.10 1.41 -8.88
N ILE A 79 -15.09 0.55 -7.87
CA ILE A 79 -14.10 -0.52 -7.74
C ILE A 79 -14.16 -1.46 -8.95
N GLU A 80 -15.36 -1.93 -9.32
CA GLU A 80 -15.57 -2.79 -10.48
C GLU A 80 -15.07 -2.12 -11.77
N ARG A 81 -15.50 -0.88 -12.02
CA ARG A 81 -15.06 -0.12 -13.20
C ARG A 81 -13.55 0.05 -13.25
N ARG A 82 -12.89 0.26 -12.10
CA ARG A 82 -11.43 0.42 -12.02
C ARG A 82 -10.73 -0.88 -12.44
N TYR A 83 -11.16 -2.02 -11.92
CA TYR A 83 -10.60 -3.32 -12.32
C TYR A 83 -10.86 -3.64 -13.79
N LEU A 84 -12.10 -3.46 -14.27
CA LEU A 84 -12.43 -3.71 -15.67
C LEU A 84 -11.59 -2.83 -16.61
N THR A 85 -11.46 -1.54 -16.30
CA THR A 85 -10.59 -0.62 -17.07
C THR A 85 -9.14 -1.08 -17.07
N GLN A 86 -8.60 -1.50 -15.91
CA GLN A 86 -7.23 -1.99 -15.83
C GLN A 86 -7.01 -3.24 -16.68
N LEU A 87 -7.93 -4.20 -16.70
CA LEU A 87 -7.79 -5.46 -17.44
C LEU A 87 -8.04 -5.30 -18.95
N MET A 88 -9.04 -4.50 -19.33
CA MET A 88 -9.43 -4.35 -20.75
C MET A 88 -8.55 -3.32 -21.48
N THR A 89 -8.28 -2.19 -20.84
CA THR A 89 -7.58 -1.04 -21.45
C THR A 89 -6.14 -0.95 -20.95
N GLY A 90 -5.93 -1.12 -19.65
CA GLY A 90 -4.64 -0.83 -19.01
C GLY A 90 -4.48 0.64 -18.63
N CYS A 91 -3.41 0.96 -17.90
CA CYS A 91 -3.14 2.33 -17.43
C CYS A 91 -2.20 3.14 -18.34
N GLY A 92 -1.57 2.50 -19.34
CA GLY A 92 -0.65 3.15 -20.28
C GLY A 92 0.71 3.56 -19.70
N LYS A 93 1.01 3.21 -18.45
CA LYS A 93 2.27 3.59 -17.78
C LYS A 93 3.36 2.52 -17.98
N LYS A 94 4.52 2.92 -18.50
CA LYS A 94 5.66 2.03 -18.79
C LYS A 94 6.31 1.40 -17.55
N TRP A 95 6.16 2.04 -16.39
CA TRP A 95 6.66 1.57 -15.11
C TRP A 95 5.63 0.73 -14.33
N CYS A 96 4.42 0.53 -14.87
CA CYS A 96 3.39 -0.24 -14.16
C CYS A 96 3.83 -1.71 -14.05
N PHE A 97 3.84 -2.26 -12.83
CA PHE A 97 4.09 -3.69 -12.57
C PHE A 97 2.88 -4.46 -12.04
N ASN A 98 1.68 -3.88 -12.12
CA ASN A 98 0.44 -4.49 -11.63
C ASN A 98 -0.04 -5.65 -12.51
N GLU A 99 -0.14 -6.86 -11.96
CA GLU A 99 -0.64 -8.05 -12.67
C GLU A 99 -2.15 -8.00 -12.98
N TRP A 100 -2.90 -7.14 -12.31
CA TRP A 100 -4.31 -6.87 -12.57
C TRP A 100 -4.51 -5.69 -13.53
N CYS A 101 -3.51 -5.42 -14.36
CA CYS A 101 -3.53 -4.37 -15.37
C CYS A 101 -2.92 -4.85 -16.68
N LYS A 102 -3.62 -4.69 -17.80
CA LYS A 102 -3.14 -5.04 -19.15
C LYS A 102 -1.77 -4.46 -19.46
N THR A 103 -1.57 -3.17 -19.16
CA THR A 103 -0.26 -2.52 -19.34
C THR A 103 0.79 -3.13 -18.41
N GLY A 104 0.45 -3.35 -17.14
CA GLY A 104 1.40 -3.91 -16.17
C GLY A 104 1.83 -5.34 -16.50
N ARG A 105 0.90 -6.15 -17.01
CA ARG A 105 1.19 -7.50 -17.53
C ARG A 105 2.10 -7.44 -18.75
N ALA A 106 1.82 -6.56 -19.71
CA ALA A 106 2.66 -6.37 -20.89
C ALA A 106 4.09 -5.95 -20.53
N ASN A 107 4.26 -5.00 -19.59
CA ASN A 107 5.59 -4.59 -19.10
C ASN A 107 6.37 -5.72 -18.43
N ARG A 108 5.67 -6.76 -17.94
CA ARG A 108 6.25 -7.94 -17.28
C ARG A 108 6.38 -9.16 -18.19
N GLY A 109 6.03 -9.04 -19.48
CA GLY A 109 6.00 -10.18 -20.40
C GLY A 109 4.96 -11.24 -20.04
N LEU A 110 3.88 -10.85 -19.34
CA LEU A 110 2.79 -11.75 -18.97
C LEU A 110 1.64 -11.67 -19.99
N GLU A 111 1.01 -12.82 -20.27
CA GLU A 111 -0.16 -12.91 -21.14
C GLU A 111 -1.31 -12.02 -20.66
N LYS A 112 -2.13 -11.49 -21.58
CA LYS A 112 -3.27 -10.63 -21.21
C LYS A 112 -4.26 -11.39 -20.33
N LEU A 113 -4.70 -10.74 -19.25
CA LEU A 113 -5.73 -11.27 -18.34
C LEU A 113 -7.05 -10.56 -18.62
N GLY A 114 -8.08 -11.30 -19.04
CA GLY A 114 -9.43 -10.75 -19.22
C GLY A 114 -9.49 -9.56 -20.19
N SER A 115 -9.10 -9.73 -21.46
CA SER A 115 -9.02 -8.63 -22.43
C SER A 115 -10.35 -8.14 -23.02
N SER A 116 -11.47 -8.78 -22.65
CA SER A 116 -12.84 -8.39 -23.03
C SER A 116 -13.73 -8.35 -21.80
N ALA A 117 -14.89 -7.68 -21.87
CA ALA A 117 -15.83 -7.64 -20.74
C ALA A 117 -16.29 -9.05 -20.32
N ALA A 118 -16.60 -9.92 -21.29
CA ALA A 118 -17.01 -11.29 -21.03
C ALA A 118 -15.93 -12.11 -20.29
N ALA A 119 -14.65 -11.87 -20.59
CA ALA A 119 -13.54 -12.55 -19.92
C ALA A 119 -13.13 -11.89 -18.60
N ALA A 120 -13.27 -10.57 -18.47
CA ALA A 120 -12.87 -9.81 -17.27
C ALA A 120 -13.90 -9.91 -16.14
N LEU A 121 -15.20 -9.90 -16.46
CA LEU A 121 -16.26 -9.91 -15.44
C LEU A 121 -16.18 -11.10 -14.47
N PRO A 122 -15.96 -12.36 -14.92
CA PRO A 122 -15.79 -13.50 -14.00
C PRO A 122 -14.57 -13.36 -13.08
N LEU A 123 -13.51 -12.67 -13.52
CA LEU A 123 -12.30 -12.44 -12.71
C LEU A 123 -12.49 -11.34 -11.67
N VAL A 124 -13.23 -10.29 -12.01
CA VAL A 124 -13.46 -9.13 -11.13
C VAL A 124 -14.54 -9.41 -10.08
N LYS A 125 -15.56 -10.22 -10.40
CA LYS A 125 -16.66 -10.51 -9.48
C LYS A 125 -16.22 -11.02 -8.10
N PRO A 126 -15.29 -12.00 -7.98
CA PRO A 126 -14.77 -12.42 -6.68
C PRO A 126 -14.09 -11.28 -5.89
N LEU A 127 -13.31 -10.42 -6.56
CA LEU A 127 -12.67 -9.27 -5.91
C LEU A 127 -13.67 -8.27 -5.32
N LEU A 128 -14.88 -8.19 -5.89
CA LEU A 128 -15.96 -7.37 -5.32
C LEU A 128 -16.63 -8.05 -4.12
N GLY A 129 -16.60 -9.38 -4.05
CA GLY A 129 -17.05 -10.14 -2.90
C GLY A 129 -16.08 -10.03 -1.71
N ASP A 130 -14.79 -9.88 -1.99
CA ASP A 130 -13.71 -9.74 -1.00
C ASP A 130 -13.63 -8.33 -0.38
N ILE A 131 -14.42 -7.36 -0.85
CA ILE A 131 -14.39 -5.98 -0.32
C ILE A 131 -14.55 -5.92 1.21
N PRO A 132 -15.50 -6.64 1.84
CA PRO A 132 -15.67 -6.61 3.30
C PRO A 132 -14.52 -7.28 4.09
N ASP A 133 -13.72 -8.15 3.46
CA ASP A 133 -12.62 -8.84 4.13
C ASP A 133 -11.32 -8.03 4.03
N HIS A 134 -10.98 -7.29 5.08
CA HIS A 134 -9.80 -6.42 5.12
C HIS A 134 -8.47 -7.18 5.02
N GLY A 135 -8.47 -8.51 5.20
CA GLY A 135 -7.31 -9.37 4.99
C GLY A 135 -7.02 -9.65 3.50
N LYS A 136 -7.97 -9.41 2.60
CA LYS A 136 -7.80 -9.62 1.15
C LYS A 136 -7.19 -8.39 0.49
N PRO A 137 -6.11 -8.50 -0.30
CA PRO A 137 -5.51 -7.34 -0.94
C PRO A 137 -6.41 -6.74 -2.02
N MET A 138 -6.22 -5.44 -2.27
CA MET A 138 -6.73 -4.79 -3.48
C MET A 138 -5.60 -4.60 -4.49
N HIS A 139 -5.90 -4.57 -5.78
CA HIS A 139 -4.88 -4.54 -6.84
C HIS A 139 -5.07 -3.36 -7.80
N PHE A 140 -5.12 -2.16 -7.25
CA PHE A 140 -5.28 -0.96 -8.05
C PHE A 140 -3.95 -0.42 -8.54
N CYS A 141 -3.91 0.05 -9.79
CA CYS A 141 -2.80 0.86 -10.27
C CYS A 141 -2.68 2.14 -9.42
N VAL A 142 -1.43 2.45 -9.05
CA VAL A 142 -1.00 3.62 -8.27
C VAL A 142 -0.02 4.45 -9.09
N ASP A 143 0.42 5.59 -8.57
CA ASP A 143 1.50 6.40 -9.16
C ASP A 143 2.89 5.72 -9.04
N GLU A 144 3.84 6.21 -9.82
CA GLU A 144 5.21 5.67 -9.92
C GLU A 144 5.93 5.70 -8.58
N THR A 145 5.85 6.82 -7.87
CA THR A 145 6.52 7.01 -6.57
C THR A 145 6.03 5.98 -5.55
N THR A 146 4.72 5.73 -5.53
CA THR A 146 4.08 4.79 -4.61
C THR A 146 4.43 3.33 -4.97
N GLN A 147 4.44 2.97 -6.25
CA GLN A 147 4.85 1.63 -6.68
C GLN A 147 6.35 1.38 -6.49
N ARG A 148 7.18 2.41 -6.70
CA ARG A 148 8.62 2.37 -6.44
C ARG A 148 8.90 2.12 -4.96
N LYS A 149 8.21 2.82 -4.05
CA LYS A 149 8.31 2.57 -2.59
C LYS A 149 8.00 1.12 -2.23
N LYS A 150 6.92 0.54 -2.77
CA LYS A 150 6.57 -0.88 -2.52
C LYS A 150 7.68 -1.83 -2.98
N THR A 151 8.24 -1.58 -4.16
CA THR A 151 9.36 -2.38 -4.71
C THR A 151 10.60 -2.29 -3.82
N MET A 152 10.97 -1.08 -3.42
CA MET A 152 12.12 -0.84 -2.54
C MET A 152 11.92 -1.41 -1.13
N ALA A 153 10.68 -1.43 -0.63
CA ALA A 153 10.36 -2.07 0.64
C ALA A 153 10.64 -3.58 0.57
N GLY A 154 10.34 -4.22 -0.57
CA GLY A 154 10.70 -5.62 -0.83
C GLY A 154 12.21 -5.88 -0.72
N LEU A 155 13.05 -4.96 -1.21
CA LEU A 155 14.51 -5.06 -1.07
C LEU A 155 14.95 -5.00 0.40
N LEU A 156 14.38 -4.09 1.20
CA LEU A 156 14.69 -3.99 2.64
C LEU A 156 14.19 -5.22 3.41
N VAL A 157 13.04 -5.78 3.04
CA VAL A 157 12.53 -7.03 3.66
C VAL A 157 13.45 -8.21 3.35
N ALA A 158 14.03 -8.28 2.16
CA ALA A 158 14.95 -9.33 1.76
C ALA A 158 16.25 -9.34 2.58
N GLU A 159 16.60 -8.23 3.24
CA GLU A 159 17.72 -8.17 4.20
C GLU A 159 17.42 -8.99 5.48
N GLY A 160 16.16 -9.35 5.73
CA GLY A 160 15.77 -10.24 6.84
C GLY A 160 15.78 -9.58 8.21
N VAL A 161 16.08 -8.28 8.32
CA VAL A 161 16.21 -7.57 9.61
C VAL A 161 14.87 -7.01 10.12
N TRP A 162 14.08 -6.41 9.23
CA TRP A 162 12.82 -5.73 9.57
C TRP A 162 11.60 -6.37 8.89
N GLU A 163 10.42 -6.10 9.44
CA GLU A 163 9.14 -6.48 8.84
C GLU A 163 8.69 -5.47 7.77
N LEU A 164 7.86 -5.92 6.81
CA LEU A 164 7.48 -5.15 5.62
C LEU A 164 6.87 -3.78 5.97
N GLU A 165 6.06 -3.74 7.00
CA GLU A 165 5.30 -2.57 7.42
C GLU A 165 6.22 -1.47 7.93
N TRP A 166 7.30 -1.84 8.63
CA TRP A 166 8.36 -0.93 9.01
C TRP A 166 9.15 -0.44 7.81
N CYS A 167 9.49 -1.33 6.86
CA CYS A 167 10.17 -0.95 5.62
C CYS A 167 9.34 0.04 4.77
N ILE A 168 8.02 -0.16 4.70
CA ILE A 168 7.08 0.75 4.04
C ILE A 168 7.06 2.10 4.76
N ALA A 169 6.94 2.11 6.09
CA ALA A 169 6.95 3.35 6.88
C ALA A 169 8.23 4.17 6.67
N ALA A 170 9.38 3.51 6.69
CA ALA A 170 10.68 4.14 6.47
C ALA A 170 10.79 4.79 5.08
N LEU A 171 10.39 4.07 4.03
CA LEU A 171 10.43 4.58 2.66
C LEU A 171 9.37 5.66 2.40
N GLU A 172 8.26 5.64 3.14
CA GLU A 172 7.30 6.73 3.11
C GLU A 172 7.89 8.01 3.70
N ALA A 173 8.53 7.92 4.87
CA ALA A 173 9.17 9.03 5.56
C ALA A 173 10.35 9.62 4.76
N GLU A 174 11.18 8.76 4.19
CA GLU A 174 12.47 9.14 3.57
C GLU A 174 12.41 9.31 2.05
N GLY A 175 11.22 9.20 1.44
CA GLY A 175 11.04 9.51 0.02
C GLY A 175 11.64 8.49 -0.95
N ALA A 176 11.60 7.19 -0.60
CA ALA A 176 12.15 6.10 -1.40
C ALA A 176 13.69 6.14 -1.58
N ASP A 177 14.42 6.52 -0.53
CA ASP A 177 15.88 6.40 -0.43
C ASP A 177 16.25 5.25 0.51
N LEU A 178 16.96 4.22 0.02
CA LEU A 178 17.29 3.04 0.82
C LEU A 178 18.23 3.35 1.99
N ASN A 179 19.19 4.25 1.81
CA ASN A 179 20.19 4.54 2.84
C ASN A 179 19.55 5.31 3.98
N LYS A 180 18.75 6.32 3.65
CA LYS A 180 17.98 7.06 4.66
C LYS A 180 16.93 6.17 5.33
N ALA A 181 16.24 5.32 4.57
CA ALA A 181 15.28 4.37 5.13
C ALA A 181 15.95 3.40 6.12
N ARG A 182 17.16 2.90 5.85
CA ARG A 182 17.92 2.09 6.82
C ARG A 182 18.26 2.86 8.09
N GLY A 183 18.69 4.13 7.97
CA GLY A 183 18.90 4.99 9.13
C GLY A 183 17.62 5.10 9.98
N TRP A 184 16.51 5.45 9.33
CA TRP A 184 15.20 5.53 9.97
C TRP A 184 14.80 4.20 10.65
N LEU A 185 15.01 3.06 10.00
CA LEU A 185 14.70 1.74 10.57
C LEU A 185 15.55 1.42 11.79
N ASN A 186 16.84 1.73 11.75
CA ASN A 186 17.73 1.58 12.90
C ASN A 186 17.33 2.50 14.06
N ASP A 187 16.76 3.67 13.79
CA ASP A 187 16.34 4.60 14.84
C ASP A 187 14.97 4.24 15.43
N TRP A 188 14.06 3.69 14.62
CA TRP A 188 12.63 3.65 15.00
C TRP A 188 11.97 2.28 14.96
N ALA A 189 12.52 1.31 14.23
CA ALA A 189 11.88 0.01 14.01
C ALA A 189 12.53 -1.11 14.87
N PRO A 190 11.72 -1.95 15.53
CA PRO A 190 12.22 -3.16 16.15
C PRO A 190 12.75 -4.13 15.08
N THR A 191 13.83 -4.83 15.40
CA THR A 191 14.36 -5.90 14.55
C THR A 191 13.61 -7.21 14.80
N LYS A 192 13.58 -8.11 13.82
CA LYS A 192 12.98 -9.45 13.96
C LYS A 192 13.66 -10.31 15.03
N TYR A 193 14.92 -10.02 15.35
CA TYR A 193 15.74 -10.77 16.29
C TYR A 193 15.59 -10.27 17.74
N GLY A 194 15.02 -9.07 17.95
CA GLY A 194 14.86 -8.45 19.26
C GLY A 194 13.52 -8.75 19.94
N ARG A 195 12.96 -9.95 19.74
CA ARG A 195 11.79 -10.44 20.50
C ARG A 195 12.23 -11.26 21.70
#